data_AF-A0A353Y9C1-F1
#
_entry.id   AF-A0A353Y9C1-F1
#
_cell.length_a   1.000
_cell.length_b   1.000
_cell.length_c   1.000
_cell.angle_alpha   90.00
_cell.angle_beta   90.00
_cell.angle_gamma   90.00
#
_symmetry.space_group_name_H-M   'P 1'
#
loop_
_entity.id
_entity.type
_entity.pdbx_description
1 polymer ?
#
loop_
_entity_poly.entity_id
_entity_poly.type
_entity_poly.pdbx_seq_one_letter_code
_entity_poly.pdbx_strand_id
1 'polypeptide(L)'
;MPLDAAVRDYCRAAGISDEMLQIAWLVFKDRHLNADKDKRYKDWGKTFANSVKGRWYGLWFDDAGEVKWTSTGLQEKRVIEARMAEQRQQHEGAPA
;
A
#
# COMPACT_ATOMS: atom_id res chain seq x y z
N MET A 1 -5.37 6.42 -13.05
CA MET A 1 -4.47 6.16 -14.21
C MET A 1 -4.70 4.74 -14.71
N PRO A 2 -4.44 4.40 -15.99
CA PRO A 2 -4.58 3.03 -16.52
C PRO A 2 -3.68 2.00 -15.82
N LEU A 3 -2.59 2.44 -15.19
CA LEU A 3 -1.73 1.61 -14.32
C LEU A 3 -2.48 1.07 -13.08
N ASP A 4 -3.49 1.77 -12.59
CA ASP A 4 -4.28 1.35 -11.43
C ASP A 4 -5.22 0.18 -11.74
N ALA A 5 -5.60 0.00 -13.01
CA ALA A 5 -6.43 -1.12 -13.43
C ALA A 5 -5.60 -2.40 -13.54
N ALA A 6 -4.43 -2.33 -14.20
CA ALA A 6 -3.58 -3.50 -14.40
C ALA A 6 -3.00 -4.08 -13.09
N VAL A 7 -2.66 -3.23 -12.11
CA VAL A 7 -2.20 -3.73 -10.79
C VAL A 7 -3.35 -4.36 -10.01
N ARG A 8 -4.57 -3.80 -10.10
CA ARG A 8 -5.76 -4.37 -9.46
C ARG A 8 -6.17 -5.71 -10.07
N ASP A 9 -6.12 -5.82 -11.40
CA ASP A 9 -6.37 -7.10 -12.09
C ASP A 9 -5.37 -8.17 -11.65
N TYR A 10 -4.09 -7.80 -11.54
CA TYR A 10 -3.07 -8.69 -10.99
C TYR A 10 -3.38 -9.09 -9.55
N CYS A 11 -3.75 -8.14 -8.68
CA CYS A 11 -4.09 -8.43 -7.29
C CYS A 11 -5.27 -9.39 -7.17
N ARG A 12 -6.33 -9.17 -7.96
CA ARG A 12 -7.48 -10.08 -8.04
C ARG A 12 -7.07 -11.48 -8.47
N ALA A 13 -6.24 -11.59 -9.51
CA ALA A 13 -5.76 -12.88 -9.99
C ALA A 13 -4.83 -13.59 -8.98
N ALA A 14 -4.07 -12.82 -8.21
CA ALA A 14 -3.15 -13.33 -7.20
C ALA A 14 -3.80 -13.58 -5.83
N GLY A 15 -5.08 -13.25 -5.64
CA GLY A 15 -5.76 -13.36 -4.33
C GLY A 15 -5.39 -12.27 -3.32
N ILE A 16 -4.70 -11.21 -3.75
CA ILE A 16 -4.35 -10.06 -2.90
C ILE A 16 -5.60 -9.20 -2.71
N SER A 17 -6.01 -9.00 -1.45
CA SER A 17 -7.18 -8.19 -1.12
C SER A 17 -6.95 -6.69 -1.39
N ASP A 18 -8.04 -5.96 -1.61
CA ASP A 18 -7.96 -4.49 -1.77
C ASP A 18 -7.37 -3.81 -0.53
N GLU A 19 -7.60 -4.37 0.67
CA GLU A 19 -7.00 -3.90 1.92
C GLU A 19 -5.47 -4.05 1.88
N MET A 20 -4.95 -5.22 1.48
CA MET A 20 -3.52 -5.45 1.33
C MET A 20 -2.88 -4.49 0.33
N LEU A 21 -3.56 -4.25 -0.80
CA LEU A 21 -3.11 -3.31 -1.81
C LEU A 21 -3.09 -1.87 -1.28
N GLN A 22 -4.10 -1.46 -0.50
CA GLN A 22 -4.17 -0.14 0.09
C GLN A 22 -3.07 0.10 1.12
N ILE A 23 -2.79 -0.86 2.00
CA ILE A 23 -1.67 -0.80 2.94
C ILE A 23 -0.33 -0.72 2.18
N ALA A 24 -0.14 -1.54 1.14
CA ALA A 24 1.06 -1.48 0.31
C ALA A 24 1.27 -0.11 -0.33
N TRP A 25 0.20 0.52 -0.82
CA TRP A 25 0.25 1.85 -1.38
C TRP A 25 0.69 2.90 -0.35
N LEU A 26 0.16 2.81 0.87
CA LEU A 26 0.50 3.76 1.94
C LEU A 26 1.94 3.59 2.42
N VAL A 27 2.42 2.36 2.57
CA VAL A 27 3.84 2.06 2.86
C VAL A 27 4.74 2.55 1.72
N PHE A 28 4.34 2.33 0.46
CA PHE A 28 5.07 2.81 -0.71
C PHE A 28 5.18 4.34 -0.70
N LYS A 29 4.07 5.04 -0.46
CA LYS A 29 4.04 6.51 -0.33
C LYS A 29 4.95 7.00 0.79
N ASP A 30 4.88 6.39 1.97
CA ASP A 30 5.69 6.82 3.12
C ASP A 30 7.19 6.68 2.84
N ARG A 31 7.59 5.57 2.21
CA ARG A 31 9.00 5.29 1.92
C ARG A 31 9.56 6.05 0.72
N HIS A 32 8.76 6.34 -0.30
CA HIS A 32 9.27 6.89 -1.55
C HIS A 32 8.80 8.31 -1.85
N LEU A 33 7.59 8.70 -1.43
CA LEU A 33 7.11 10.08 -1.65
C LEU A 33 7.46 11.04 -0.51
N ASN A 34 7.53 10.56 0.75
CA ASN A 34 7.90 11.43 1.87
C ASN A 34 9.42 11.53 2.09
N ALA A 35 10.18 10.50 1.76
CA ALA A 35 11.62 10.43 2.06
C ALA A 35 12.53 11.05 0.99
N ASP A 36 12.14 11.06 -0.28
CA ASP A 36 13.03 11.40 -1.40
C ASP A 36 12.37 12.47 -2.30
N LYS A 37 12.28 13.71 -1.80
CA LYS A 37 11.61 14.86 -2.49
C LYS A 37 12.26 15.23 -3.84
N ASP A 38 13.52 14.82 -4.06
CA ASP A 38 14.30 15.15 -5.26
C ASP A 38 14.20 14.09 -6.38
N LYS A 39 13.75 12.87 -6.09
CA LYS A 39 13.60 11.82 -7.10
C LYS A 39 12.20 11.82 -7.69
N ARG A 40 12.00 12.62 -8.73
CA ARG A 40 10.82 12.53 -9.60
C ARG A 40 10.93 11.29 -10.50
N TYR A 41 10.59 10.11 -9.97
CA TYR A 41 10.36 8.96 -10.84
C TYR A 41 9.19 9.29 -11.77
N LYS A 42 9.45 9.33 -13.09
CA LYS A 42 8.41 9.61 -14.11
C LYS A 42 7.24 8.63 -14.07
N ASP A 43 7.45 7.41 -13.53
CA ASP A 43 6.50 6.30 -13.58
C ASP A 43 6.20 5.68 -12.20
N TRP A 44 5.78 6.50 -11.23
CA TRP A 44 5.38 6.03 -9.89
C TRP A 44 4.43 4.82 -9.90
N GLY A 45 3.44 4.83 -10.78
CA GLY A 45 2.48 3.72 -10.89
C GLY A 45 3.12 2.41 -11.35
N LYS A 46 4.13 2.47 -12.23
CA LYS A 46 4.88 1.27 -12.68
C LYS A 46 5.78 0.75 -11.57
N THR A 47 6.47 1.64 -10.85
CA THR A 47 7.30 1.25 -9.69
C THR A 47 6.45 0.62 -8.59
N PHE A 48 5.27 1.19 -8.31
CA PHE A 48 4.35 0.60 -7.35
C PHE A 48 3.87 -0.78 -7.79
N ALA A 49 3.43 -0.94 -9.04
CA ALA A 49 3.01 -2.24 -9.57
C ALA A 49 4.14 -3.29 -9.49
N ASN A 50 5.39 -2.89 -9.77
CA ASN A 50 6.55 -3.76 -9.61
C ASN A 50 6.81 -4.12 -8.13
N SER A 51 6.60 -3.18 -7.20
CA SER A 51 6.78 -3.44 -5.76
C SER A 51 5.77 -4.44 -5.22
N VAL A 52 4.53 -4.40 -5.72
CA VAL A 52 3.45 -5.34 -5.39
C VAL A 52 3.76 -6.71 -5.99
N LYS A 53 4.07 -6.78 -7.30
CA LYS A 53 4.41 -8.03 -7.98
C LYS A 53 5.67 -8.71 -7.41
N GLY A 54 6.66 -7.92 -7.01
CA GLY A 54 7.90 -8.39 -6.41
C GLY A 54 7.86 -8.56 -4.90
N ARG A 55 6.71 -8.29 -4.24
CA ARG A 55 6.51 -8.41 -2.79
C ARG A 55 7.60 -7.71 -1.96
N TRP A 56 8.05 -6.53 -2.39
CA TRP A 56 9.23 -5.83 -1.83
C TRP A 56 9.15 -5.60 -0.32
N TYR A 57 7.95 -5.34 0.19
CA TYR A 57 7.71 -5.02 1.59
C TYR A 57 7.37 -6.24 2.44
N GLY A 58 7.25 -7.43 1.83
CA GLY A 58 6.94 -8.66 2.55
C GLY A 58 5.61 -8.62 3.33
N LEU A 59 4.61 -7.85 2.89
CA LEU A 59 3.36 -7.62 3.63
C LEU A 59 2.43 -8.83 3.67
N TRP A 60 2.48 -9.67 2.64
CA TRP A 60 1.68 -10.88 2.53
C TRP A 60 2.54 -12.06 2.11
N PHE A 61 1.99 -13.26 2.24
CA PHE A 61 2.58 -14.51 1.75
C PHE A 61 1.48 -15.41 1.19
N ASP A 62 1.88 -16.31 0.29
CA ASP A 62 1.01 -17.37 -0.20
C ASP A 62 1.06 -18.55 0.77
N ASP A 63 -0.10 -19.05 1.17
CA ASP A 63 -0.29 -20.23 1.99
C ASP A 63 -1.29 -21.16 1.29
N ALA A 64 -0.76 -22.12 0.52
CA ALA A 64 -1.54 -23.10 -0.22
C ALA A 64 -2.61 -22.48 -1.15
N GLY A 65 -2.27 -21.35 -1.80
CA GLY A 65 -3.19 -20.63 -2.70
C GLY A 65 -4.07 -19.59 -2.01
N GLU A 66 -3.96 -19.44 -0.69
CA GLU A 66 -4.56 -18.32 0.05
C GLU A 66 -3.50 -17.28 0.41
N VAL A 67 -3.72 -16.02 0.01
CA VAL A 67 -2.83 -14.93 0.39
C VAL A 67 -3.17 -14.45 1.79
N LYS A 68 -2.19 -14.57 2.70
CA LYS A 68 -2.31 -14.19 4.11
C LYS A 68 -1.35 -13.08 4.48
N TRP A 69 -1.70 -12.34 5.53
CA TRP A 69 -0.86 -11.28 6.10
C TRP A 69 0.35 -11.85 6.80
N THR A 70 1.54 -11.28 6.56
CA THR A 70 2.70 -11.53 7.42
C THR A 70 2.61 -10.71 8.71
N SER A 71 3.43 -11.07 9.71
CA SER A 71 3.59 -10.25 10.91
C SER A 71 4.00 -8.80 10.59
N THR A 72 4.86 -8.60 9.59
CA THR A 72 5.24 -7.28 9.08
C THR A 72 4.04 -6.54 8.48
N GLY A 73 3.23 -7.23 7.67
CA GLY A 73 2.02 -6.65 7.09
C GLY A 73 1.01 -6.19 8.14
N LEU A 74 0.81 -6.98 9.19
CA LEU A 74 -0.06 -6.62 10.32
C LEU A 74 0.49 -5.43 11.12
N GLN A 75 1.81 -5.34 11.30
CA GLN A 75 2.44 -4.20 11.99
C GLN A 75 2.24 -2.90 11.20
N GLU A 76 2.55 -2.91 9.90
CA GLU A 76 2.37 -1.76 9.01
C GLU A 76 0.89 -1.35 8.92
N LYS A 77 -0.02 -2.33 8.84
CA LYS A 77 -1.47 -2.10 8.89
C LYS A 77 -1.86 -1.32 10.15
N ARG A 78 -1.45 -1.77 11.34
CA ARG A 78 -1.76 -1.08 12.60
C ARG A 78 -1.20 0.35 12.66
N VAL A 79 0.03 0.55 12.19
CA VAL A 79 0.65 1.89 12.15
C VAL A 79 -0.13 2.82 11.23
N ILE A 80 -0.55 2.32 10.06
CA ILE A 80 -1.33 3.09 9.10
C ILE A 80 -2.74 3.37 9.60
N GLU A 81 -3.41 2.38 10.20
CA GLU A 81 -4.74 2.53 10.79
C GLU A 81 -4.73 3.57 11.91
N ALA A 82 -3.72 3.55 12.79
CA ALA A 82 -3.53 4.58 13.81
C ALA A 82 -3.38 5.97 13.19
N ARG A 83 -2.49 6.14 12.21
CA ARG A 83 -2.28 7.42 11.51
C ARG A 83 -3.54 7.92 10.80
N MET A 84 -4.30 7.03 10.16
CA MET A 84 -5.56 7.35 9.49
C MET A 84 -6.64 7.78 10.49
N ALA A 85 -6.73 7.10 11.64
CA ALA A 85 -7.65 7.48 12.71
C ALA A 85 -7.32 8.87 13.27
N GLU A 86 -6.04 9.18 13.47
CA GLU A 86 -5.57 10.50 13.89
C GLU A 86 -5.88 11.59 12.85
N GLN A 87 -5.66 11.31 11.55
CA GLN A 87 -5.97 12.27 10.47
C GLN A 87 -7.46 12.53 10.32
N ARG A 88 -8.31 11.51 10.52
CA ARG A 88 -9.77 11.65 10.48
C ARG A 88 -10.26 12.53 11.63
N GLN A 89 -9.71 12.33 12.83
CA GLN A 89 -10.03 13.16 14.00
C GLN A 89 -9.58 14.62 13.82
N GLN A 90 -8.44 14.87 13.17
CA GLN A 90 -7.98 16.22 12.84
C GLN A 90 -8.87 16.93 11.80
N HIS A 91 -9.44 16.21 10.84
CA HIS A 91 -10.34 16.78 9.83
C HIS A 91 -11.73 17.12 10.38
N GLU A 92 -12.23 16.36 11.35
CA GLU A 92 -13.52 16.62 12.03
C GLU A 92 -13.43 17.73 13.10
N GLY A 93 -12.22 18.14 13.50
CA GLY A 93 -11.98 19.15 14.54
C GLY A 93 -11.76 20.58 14.05
N ALA A 94 -11.85 20.87 12.74
CA ALA A 94 -11.68 22.23 12.22
C ALA A 94 -13.02 22.99 12.24
N PRO A 95 -13.22 24.01 13.10
CA PRO A 95 -14.38 24.88 13.01
C PRO A 95 -14.30 25.72 11.73
N ALA A 96 -15.42 25.82 11.02
CA ALA A 96 -15.64 26.69 9.87
C ALA A 96 -15.61 28.17 10.24
#